data_AF-Q9Y176-F1
#
_entry.id   AF-Q9Y176-F1
#
_cell.length_a   1.000
_cell.length_b   1.000
_cell.length_c   1.000
_cell.angle_alpha   90.00
_cell.angle_beta   90.00
_cell.angle_gamma   90.00
#
_symmetry.space_group_name_H-M   'P 1'
#
loop_
_entity.id
_entity.type
_entity.pdbx_description
1 polymer ?
#
loop_
_entity_poly.entity_id
_entity_poly.type
_entity_poly.pdbx_seq_one_letter_code
_entity_poly.pdbx_strand_id
1 'polypeptide(L)'
;DKTGTLTARVPDESMTIDLGGTETKFEHLATIEFDSDRKRMSVVVRAPNGEVVISRKVPIRSMFPLIAKDEDESVINLRKSSRSICRRRPQNPYYAWRLMPKDEFEQFMAEYREANLAMTDRDKKVKEVGAKIEKDLVLLGAVAIEDQLQPNVPETMSYLSMMGIKLWVLTGDKHETAVSIAKSTDVITPEWQKSSKFYRRPFRNSRQSQDKSMNVHLHAFFVLSPDALIYTTEQVPLELVKMGDQCRSVVCFRMSPFLKSKVVDVMRSNTKKVCLAIGDGAN
;
A
#
# COMPACT_ATOMS: atom_id res chain seq x y z
N ASP A 1 -4.88 18.60 -25.24
CA ASP A 1 -4.45 17.51 -24.34
C ASP A 1 -4.25 16.23 -25.14
N LYS A 2 -3.03 15.70 -25.16
CA LYS A 2 -2.75 14.40 -25.81
C LYS A 2 -3.13 13.29 -24.82
N THR A 3 -4.41 12.98 -24.75
CA THR A 3 -4.92 11.84 -23.97
C THR A 3 -4.73 10.56 -24.77
N GLY A 4 -4.16 9.52 -24.15
CA GLY A 4 -4.10 8.18 -24.73
C GLY A 4 -5.28 7.35 -24.26
N THR A 5 -6.03 6.75 -25.17
CA THR A 5 -7.21 5.92 -24.86
C THR A 5 -6.97 4.49 -25.34
N LEU A 6 -7.10 3.50 -24.46
CA LEU A 6 -7.09 2.09 -24.87
C LEU A 6 -8.38 1.79 -25.65
N THR A 7 -8.29 1.51 -26.95
CA THR A 7 -9.45 1.28 -27.83
C THR A 7 -9.74 -0.20 -28.05
N ALA A 8 -8.71 -1.05 -28.07
CA ALA A 8 -8.88 -2.50 -28.21
C ALA A 8 -7.80 -3.28 -27.45
N ARG A 9 -8.15 -4.49 -27.01
CA ARG A 9 -7.21 -5.43 -26.39
C ARG A 9 -7.54 -6.85 -26.85
N VAL A 10 -6.53 -7.52 -27.37
CA VAL A 10 -6.53 -8.98 -27.56
C VAL A 10 -5.61 -9.56 -26.47
N PRO A 11 -6.16 -10.31 -25.49
CA PRO A 11 -5.37 -10.86 -24.39
C PRO A 11 -4.12 -11.60 -24.88
N ASP A 12 -2.99 -11.34 -24.23
CA ASP A 12 -1.69 -11.96 -24.52
C ASP A 12 -1.17 -11.83 -25.96
N GLU A 13 -1.78 -10.94 -26.76
CA GLU A 13 -1.40 -10.73 -28.16
C GLU A 13 -1.16 -9.25 -28.48
N SER A 14 -2.11 -8.36 -28.18
CA SER A 14 -1.96 -6.95 -28.56
C SER A 14 -2.87 -5.97 -27.82
N MET A 15 -2.46 -4.71 -27.83
CA MET A 15 -3.24 -3.57 -27.32
C MET A 15 -3.20 -2.44 -28.33
N THR A 16 -4.36 -1.83 -28.61
CA THR A 16 -4.48 -0.68 -29.51
C THR A 16 -4.81 0.54 -28.67
N ILE A 17 -4.03 1.60 -28.85
CA ILE A 17 -4.16 2.85 -28.12
C ILE A 17 -4.37 3.96 -29.13
N ASP A 18 -5.44 4.73 -28.98
CA ASP A 18 -5.61 6.00 -29.66
C ASP A 18 -4.75 7.06 -28.97
N LEU A 19 -3.73 7.56 -29.68
CA LEU A 19 -2.82 8.59 -29.22
C LEU A 19 -3.14 9.91 -29.92
N GLY A 20 -4.19 10.60 -29.45
CA GLY A 20 -4.58 11.90 -29.98
C GLY A 20 -5.13 11.86 -31.41
N GLY A 21 -5.96 10.86 -31.72
CA GLY A 21 -6.58 10.62 -33.03
C GLY A 21 -5.83 9.64 -33.92
N THR A 22 -4.71 9.06 -33.44
CA THR A 22 -3.91 8.09 -34.19
C THR A 22 -3.93 6.74 -33.47
N GLU A 23 -4.61 5.77 -34.05
CA GLU A 23 -4.62 4.40 -33.53
C GLU A 23 -3.25 3.74 -33.70
N THR A 24 -2.70 3.32 -32.56
CA THR A 24 -1.35 2.77 -32.46
C THR A 24 -1.43 1.39 -31.83
N LYS A 25 -1.07 0.36 -32.60
CA LYS A 25 -1.09 -1.04 -32.15
C LYS A 25 0.26 -1.45 -31.57
N PHE A 26 0.23 -2.00 -30.36
CA PHE A 26 1.37 -2.60 -29.68
C PHE A 26 1.18 -4.11 -29.59
N GLU A 27 2.24 -4.85 -29.91
CA GLU A 27 2.29 -6.31 -29.73
C GLU A 27 2.64 -6.61 -28.27
N HIS A 28 1.88 -7.50 -27.63
CA HIS A 28 2.23 -8.01 -26.32
C HIS A 28 3.21 -9.17 -26.49
N LEU A 29 4.35 -9.13 -25.78
CA LEU A 29 5.41 -10.12 -25.92
C LEU A 29 5.57 -10.98 -24.67
N ALA A 30 5.46 -10.37 -23.49
CA ALA A 30 5.55 -11.08 -22.21
C ALA A 30 4.95 -10.26 -21.06
N THR A 31 4.40 -10.97 -20.07
CA THR A 31 4.05 -10.41 -18.76
C THR A 31 4.85 -11.12 -17.67
N ILE A 32 5.47 -10.33 -16.79
CA ILE A 32 6.00 -10.83 -15.52
C ILE A 32 5.02 -10.40 -14.43
N GLU A 33 4.19 -11.35 -14.01
CA GLU A 33 3.03 -11.12 -13.14
C GLU A 33 3.37 -10.51 -11.79
N PHE A 34 2.36 -9.88 -11.19
CA PHE A 34 2.52 -9.33 -9.84
C PHE A 34 2.84 -10.45 -8.85
N ASP A 35 3.91 -10.22 -8.09
CA ASP A 35 4.34 -11.13 -7.04
C ASP A 35 4.43 -10.41 -5.70
N SER A 36 3.99 -11.06 -4.62
CA SER A 36 3.94 -10.48 -3.27
C SER A 36 5.32 -10.19 -2.68
N ASP A 37 6.34 -10.98 -3.04
CA ASP A 37 7.70 -10.84 -2.56
C ASP A 37 8.39 -9.71 -3.33
N ARG A 38 8.23 -9.72 -4.65
CA ARG A 38 8.84 -8.74 -5.55
C ARG A 38 8.13 -7.37 -5.49
N LYS A 39 6.82 -7.35 -5.24
CA LYS A 39 5.90 -6.19 -5.22
C LYS A 39 5.91 -5.35 -6.51
N ARG A 40 5.94 -5.97 -7.68
CA ARG A 40 5.86 -5.28 -8.99
C ARG A 40 5.21 -6.14 -10.05
N MET A 41 4.83 -5.50 -11.15
CA MET A 41 4.44 -6.12 -12.41
C MET A 41 5.18 -5.43 -13.56
N SER A 42 5.63 -6.22 -14.53
CA SER A 42 6.35 -5.74 -15.71
C SER A 42 5.73 -6.33 -16.98
N VAL A 43 5.66 -5.54 -18.05
CA VAL A 43 5.14 -5.95 -19.35
C VAL A 43 6.17 -5.60 -20.42
N VAL A 44 6.39 -6.51 -21.35
CA VAL A 44 7.25 -6.31 -22.52
C VAL A 44 6.34 -6.22 -23.74
N VAL A 45 6.50 -5.15 -24.52
CA VAL A 45 5.69 -4.88 -25.71
C VAL A 45 6.57 -4.51 -26.90
N ARG A 46 6.10 -4.80 -28.11
CA ARG A 46 6.65 -4.21 -29.34
C ARG A 46 5.84 -3.00 -29.73
N ALA A 47 6.52 -1.88 -29.91
CA ALA A 47 5.93 -0.68 -30.48
C ALA A 47 5.81 -0.80 -32.02
N PRO A 48 4.95 0.00 -32.67
CA PRO A 48 4.75 -0.08 -34.12
C PRO A 48 5.99 0.22 -34.96
N ASN A 49 6.98 0.93 -34.40
CA ASN A 49 8.29 1.17 -35.02
C ASN A 49 9.23 -0.06 -34.95
N GLY A 50 8.78 -1.17 -34.35
CA GLY A 50 9.54 -2.41 -34.19
C GLY A 50 10.37 -2.48 -32.91
N GLU A 51 10.51 -1.38 -32.18
CA GLU A 51 11.26 -1.33 -30.93
C GLU A 51 10.57 -2.12 -29.82
N VAL A 52 11.37 -2.74 -28.97
CA VAL A 52 10.89 -3.48 -27.82
C VAL A 52 11.03 -2.62 -26.57
N VAL A 53 9.94 -2.48 -25.84
CA VAL A 53 9.86 -1.68 -24.62
C VAL A 53 9.49 -2.57 -23.45
N ILE A 54 10.24 -2.45 -22.36
CA ILE A 54 9.79 -2.92 -21.04
C ILE A 54 9.15 -1.75 -20.31
N SER A 55 7.93 -1.96 -19.81
CA SER A 55 7.21 -1.01 -18.95
C SER A 55 6.83 -1.68 -17.65
N ARG A 56 6.81 -0.91 -16.57
CA ARG A 56 6.68 -1.45 -15.22
C ARG A 56 5.85 -0.57 -14.31
N LYS A 57 5.13 -1.24 -13.39
CA LYS A 57 4.41 -0.66 -12.26
C LYS A 57 4.97 -1.19 -10.95
N VAL A 58 5.45 -0.31 -10.06
CA VAL A 58 6.04 -0.71 -8.76
C VAL A 58 5.84 0.38 -7.69
N PRO A 59 5.70 0.04 -6.39
CA PRO A 59 5.71 1.02 -5.31
C PRO A 59 7.04 1.77 -5.22
N ILE A 60 7.00 3.03 -4.81
CA ILE A 60 8.17 3.93 -4.77
C ILE A 60 9.41 3.33 -4.11
N ARG A 61 9.21 2.63 -2.97
CA ARG A 61 10.30 2.09 -2.16
C ARG A 61 11.10 1.02 -2.91
N SER A 62 10.45 0.31 -3.82
CA SER A 62 11.06 -0.71 -4.65
C SER A 62 11.47 -0.20 -6.04
N MET A 63 11.15 1.06 -6.40
CA MET A 63 11.53 1.65 -7.68
C MET A 63 13.00 2.10 -7.67
N PHE A 64 13.43 2.80 -6.61
CA PHE A 64 14.74 3.47 -6.60
C PHE A 64 15.97 2.58 -6.84
N PRO A 65 16.02 1.29 -6.45
CA PRO A 65 17.14 0.42 -6.78
C PRO A 65 17.23 0.01 -8.25
N LEU A 66 16.17 0.26 -9.04
CA LEU A 66 16.00 -0.26 -10.40
C LEU A 66 16.16 0.81 -11.47
N ILE A 67 16.28 2.07 -11.05
CA ILE A 67 16.48 3.22 -11.94
C ILE A 67 17.95 3.27 -12.36
N ALA A 68 18.22 3.65 -13.61
CA ALA A 68 19.59 3.88 -14.10
C ALA A 68 20.34 4.90 -13.23
N LYS A 69 21.65 4.72 -13.03
CA LYS A 69 22.44 5.53 -12.08
C LYS A 69 22.74 6.94 -12.60
N ASP A 70 22.55 7.12 -13.89
CA ASP A 70 23.01 8.20 -14.75
C ASP A 70 21.86 9.09 -15.23
N GLU A 71 20.70 9.00 -14.58
CA GLU A 71 19.56 9.87 -14.87
C GLU A 71 19.70 11.30 -14.33
N ASP A 72 19.05 12.19 -15.09
CA ASP A 72 18.92 13.64 -14.97
C ASP A 72 18.66 14.17 -13.54
N GLU A 73 19.09 15.42 -13.26
CA GLU A 73 18.99 16.09 -11.95
C GLU A 73 17.53 16.12 -11.42
N SER A 74 16.56 16.04 -12.33
CA SER A 74 15.13 15.96 -12.08
C SER A 74 14.71 14.72 -11.27
N VAL A 75 15.35 13.56 -11.45
CA VAL A 75 15.08 12.32 -10.69
C VAL A 75 15.67 12.40 -9.28
N ILE A 76 16.82 13.08 -9.14
CA ILE A 76 17.42 13.42 -7.83
C ILE A 76 16.53 14.41 -7.07
N ASN A 77 15.96 15.39 -7.77
CA ASN A 77 15.03 16.35 -7.19
C ASN A 77 13.65 15.74 -6.89
N LEU A 78 13.18 14.76 -7.67
CA LEU A 78 12.01 13.96 -7.34
C LEU A 78 12.28 13.05 -6.13
N ARG A 79 13.47 12.45 -5.99
CA ARG A 79 13.88 11.77 -4.75
C ARG A 79 13.75 12.67 -3.52
N LYS A 80 14.10 13.95 -3.65
CA LYS A 80 14.00 14.96 -2.56
C LYS A 80 12.55 15.40 -2.33
N SER A 81 11.81 15.73 -3.38
CA SER A 81 10.42 16.26 -3.34
C SER A 81 9.39 15.18 -2.99
N SER A 82 9.60 13.95 -3.46
CA SER A 82 8.77 12.80 -3.14
C SER A 82 8.77 12.44 -1.67
N ARG A 83 9.65 12.98 -0.82
CA ARG A 83 9.49 12.83 0.64
C ARG A 83 8.15 13.38 1.13
N SER A 84 7.63 14.44 0.52
CA SER A 84 6.33 15.03 0.88
C SER A 84 5.15 14.19 0.38
N ILE A 85 5.18 13.76 -0.89
CA ILE A 85 4.17 12.89 -1.52
C ILE A 85 4.17 11.49 -0.89
N CYS A 86 5.35 10.92 -0.65
CA CYS A 86 5.55 9.61 -0.03
C CYS A 86 5.13 9.58 1.45
N ARG A 87 5.25 10.72 2.16
CA ARG A 87 4.72 10.85 3.54
C ARG A 87 3.20 10.80 3.60
N ARG A 88 2.52 11.34 2.59
CA ARG A 88 1.06 11.37 2.52
C ARG A 88 0.50 10.03 2.02
N ARG A 89 1.03 9.48 0.93
CA ARG A 89 0.49 8.25 0.32
C ARG A 89 1.62 7.32 -0.20
N PRO A 90 2.21 6.48 0.66
CA PRO A 90 3.31 5.56 0.29
C PRO A 90 2.89 4.41 -0.65
N GLN A 91 1.60 4.29 -0.96
CA GLN A 91 1.02 3.22 -1.79
C GLN A 91 0.96 3.57 -3.29
N ASN A 92 1.22 4.83 -3.65
CA ASN A 92 1.13 5.28 -5.04
C ASN A 92 2.09 4.50 -5.95
N PRO A 93 1.59 3.92 -7.06
CA PRO A 93 2.45 3.25 -8.03
C PRO A 93 3.28 4.25 -8.82
N TYR A 94 4.53 3.87 -9.05
CA TYR A 94 5.45 4.56 -9.94
C TYR A 94 5.60 3.74 -11.20
N TYR A 95 5.75 4.45 -12.32
CA TYR A 95 5.93 3.87 -13.64
C TYR A 95 7.31 4.19 -14.17
N ALA A 96 7.95 3.18 -14.74
CA ALA A 96 9.25 3.31 -15.37
C ALA A 96 9.29 2.43 -16.62
N TRP A 97 10.15 2.79 -17.55
CA TRP A 97 10.28 2.10 -18.83
C TRP A 97 11.72 2.07 -19.30
N ARG A 98 12.02 1.24 -20.29
CA ARG A 98 13.30 1.27 -21.02
C ARG A 98 13.13 0.61 -22.39
N LEU A 99 13.92 1.06 -23.36
CA LEU A 99 14.14 0.34 -24.62
C LEU A 99 15.02 -0.89 -24.39
N MET A 100 14.53 -2.05 -24.80
CA MET A 100 15.26 -3.30 -24.74
C MET A 100 16.02 -3.52 -26.06
N PRO A 101 17.36 -3.56 -26.05
CA PRO A 101 18.15 -3.91 -27.21
C PRO A 101 17.74 -5.29 -27.76
N LYS A 102 17.88 -5.46 -29.09
CA LYS A 102 17.46 -6.68 -29.78
C LYS A 102 18.12 -7.94 -29.20
N ASP A 103 19.42 -7.89 -28.94
CA ASP A 103 20.18 -9.03 -28.39
C ASP A 103 19.71 -9.41 -26.99
N GLU A 104 19.45 -8.41 -26.13
CA GLU A 104 18.89 -8.61 -24.78
C GLU A 104 17.48 -9.22 -24.85
N PHE A 105 16.66 -8.75 -25.80
CA PHE A 105 15.31 -9.26 -26.02
C PHE A 105 15.31 -10.72 -26.50
N GLU A 106 16.16 -11.07 -27.46
CA GLU A 106 16.24 -12.44 -27.98
C GLU A 106 16.69 -13.41 -26.88
N GLN A 107 17.70 -13.02 -26.09
CA GLN A 107 18.12 -13.80 -24.94
C GLN A 107 17.00 -13.94 -23.89
N PHE A 108 16.34 -12.83 -23.53
CA PHE A 108 15.24 -12.84 -22.58
C PHE A 108 14.10 -13.76 -23.03
N MET A 109 13.69 -13.68 -24.30
CA MET A 109 12.59 -14.51 -24.82
C MET A 109 12.93 -16.00 -24.83
N ALA A 110 14.18 -16.36 -25.12
CA ALA A 110 14.63 -17.75 -25.03
C ALA A 110 14.50 -18.27 -23.59
N GLU A 111 15.07 -17.55 -22.62
CA GLU A 111 15.00 -17.92 -21.19
C GLU A 111 13.56 -17.89 -20.65
N TYR A 112 12.75 -16.92 -21.07
CA TYR A 112 11.35 -16.78 -20.65
C TYR A 112 10.46 -17.91 -21.17
N ARG A 113 10.68 -18.36 -22.42
CA ARG A 113 9.98 -19.54 -22.96
C ARG A 113 10.38 -20.81 -22.21
N GLU A 114 11.67 -21.00 -21.97
CA GLU A 114 12.17 -22.15 -21.19
C GLU A 114 11.58 -22.15 -19.77
N ALA A 115 11.56 -20.99 -19.11
CA ALA A 115 10.96 -20.84 -17.78
C ALA A 115 9.47 -21.19 -17.78
N ASN A 116 8.72 -20.80 -18.82
CA ASN A 116 7.29 -21.10 -18.94
C ASN A 116 6.98 -22.56 -19.28
N LEU A 117 7.88 -23.26 -19.98
CA LEU A 117 7.76 -24.68 -20.29
C LEU A 117 8.19 -25.59 -19.13
N ALA A 118 8.77 -25.04 -18.06
CA ALA A 118 9.21 -25.81 -16.91
C ALA A 118 8.02 -26.45 -16.16
N MET A 119 8.11 -27.77 -15.95
CA MET A 119 7.12 -28.54 -15.20
C MET A 119 7.21 -28.33 -13.68
N THR A 120 8.39 -27.93 -13.19
CA THR A 120 8.68 -27.65 -11.79
C THR A 120 9.25 -26.25 -11.63
N ASP A 121 8.91 -25.59 -10.52
CA ASP A 121 9.41 -24.26 -10.14
C ASP A 121 9.22 -23.17 -11.21
N ARG A 122 8.19 -23.30 -12.07
CA ARG A 122 7.87 -22.34 -13.16
C ARG A 122 7.85 -20.90 -12.65
N ASP A 123 7.11 -20.63 -11.59
CA ASP A 123 6.97 -19.27 -11.03
C ASP A 123 8.32 -18.71 -10.57
N LYS A 124 9.17 -19.55 -9.98
CA LYS A 124 10.51 -19.15 -9.53
C LYS A 124 11.42 -18.81 -10.71
N LYS A 125 11.43 -19.66 -11.75
CA LYS A 125 12.22 -19.43 -12.97
C LYS A 125 11.79 -18.15 -13.68
N VAL A 126 10.48 -17.93 -13.85
CA VAL A 126 9.95 -16.70 -14.46
C VAL A 126 10.35 -15.46 -13.65
N LYS A 127 10.36 -15.54 -12.32
CA LYS A 127 10.83 -14.44 -11.44
C LYS A 127 12.31 -14.14 -11.65
N GLU A 128 13.15 -15.16 -11.76
CA GLU A 128 14.61 -15.02 -11.95
C GLU A 128 14.93 -14.39 -13.30
N VAL A 129 14.28 -14.87 -14.38
CA VAL A 129 14.40 -14.29 -15.73
C VAL A 129 13.93 -12.83 -15.72
N GLY A 130 12.80 -12.54 -15.07
CA GLY A 130 12.30 -11.19 -14.94
C GLY A 130 13.25 -10.23 -14.21
N ALA A 131 13.94 -10.69 -13.17
CA ALA A 131 14.89 -9.86 -12.43
C ALA A 131 16.08 -9.39 -13.29
N LYS A 132 16.44 -10.13 -14.36
CA LYS A 132 17.54 -9.77 -15.26
C LYS A 132 17.24 -8.54 -16.12
N ILE A 133 15.99 -8.41 -16.58
CA ILE A 133 15.55 -7.29 -17.46
C ILE A 133 15.00 -6.10 -16.67
N GLU A 134 14.63 -6.30 -15.41
CA GLU A 134 14.04 -5.31 -14.51
C GLU A 134 15.09 -4.36 -13.87
N LYS A 135 16.02 -3.85 -14.66
CA LYS A 135 17.11 -2.95 -14.23
C LYS A 135 17.34 -1.82 -15.23
N ASP A 136 18.06 -0.80 -14.77
CA ASP A 136 18.50 0.35 -15.56
C ASP A 136 17.32 1.12 -16.21
N LEU A 137 16.19 1.20 -15.52
CA LEU A 137 14.96 1.79 -16.03
C LEU A 137 14.97 3.32 -15.97
N VAL A 138 14.19 3.95 -16.84
CA VAL A 138 13.90 5.38 -16.88
C VAL A 138 12.60 5.69 -16.15
N LEU A 139 12.64 6.56 -15.15
CA LEU A 139 11.46 6.92 -14.36
C LEU A 139 10.51 7.85 -15.14
N LEU A 140 9.28 7.39 -15.43
CA LEU A 140 8.26 8.23 -16.06
C LEU A 140 7.57 9.15 -15.06
N GLY A 141 7.24 8.62 -13.88
CA GLY A 141 6.52 9.38 -12.86
C GLY A 141 5.71 8.52 -11.91
N ALA A 142 4.83 9.17 -11.17
CA ALA A 142 3.97 8.57 -10.17
C ALA A 142 2.50 8.83 -10.49
N VAL A 143 1.65 7.86 -10.20
CA VAL A 143 0.20 8.05 -10.22
C VAL A 143 -0.27 8.12 -8.78
N ALA A 144 -0.99 9.19 -8.44
CA ALA A 144 -1.67 9.31 -7.16
C ALA A 144 -3.10 8.78 -7.31
N ILE A 145 -3.36 7.63 -6.70
CA ILE A 145 -4.71 7.08 -6.62
C ILE A 145 -5.27 7.50 -5.27
N GLU A 146 -6.42 8.17 -5.31
CA GLU A 146 -7.15 8.57 -4.11
C GLU A 146 -8.33 7.64 -3.90
N ASP A 147 -8.31 6.90 -2.81
CA ASP A 147 -9.51 6.24 -2.30
C ASP A 147 -10.44 7.35 -1.79
N GLN A 148 -11.48 7.63 -2.57
CA GLN A 148 -12.45 8.66 -2.24
C GLN A 148 -13.24 8.25 -1.00
N LEU A 149 -13.21 9.10 0.02
CA LEU A 149 -14.10 8.97 1.16
C LEU A 149 -15.51 9.37 0.75
N GLN A 150 -16.52 8.84 1.45
CA GLN A 150 -17.88 9.36 1.30
C GLN A 150 -17.92 10.86 1.68
N PRO A 151 -18.84 11.63 1.11
CA PRO A 151 -18.98 13.05 1.42
C PRO A 151 -19.12 13.29 2.93
N ASN A 152 -18.47 14.34 3.42
CA ASN A 152 -18.53 14.80 4.82
C ASN A 152 -17.99 13.83 5.88
N VAL A 153 -17.30 12.74 5.50
CA VAL A 153 -16.72 11.80 6.47
C VAL A 153 -15.68 12.47 7.37
N PRO A 154 -14.66 13.20 6.87
CA PRO A 154 -13.67 13.85 7.73
C PRO A 154 -14.29 14.83 8.73
N GLU A 155 -15.26 15.63 8.28
CA GLU A 155 -15.99 16.61 9.09
C GLU A 155 -16.81 15.92 10.17
N THR A 156 -17.55 14.87 9.81
CA THR A 156 -18.36 14.09 10.75
C THR A 156 -17.49 13.43 11.82
N MET A 157 -16.38 12.80 11.42
CA MET A 157 -15.46 12.16 12.36
C MET A 157 -14.83 13.18 13.30
N SER A 158 -14.47 14.36 12.80
CA SER A 158 -13.97 15.48 13.61
C SER A 158 -15.01 15.94 14.64
N TYR A 159 -16.28 16.14 14.24
CA TYR A 159 -17.36 16.51 15.15
C TYR A 159 -17.59 15.47 16.24
N LEU A 160 -17.69 14.18 15.89
CA LEU A 160 -17.85 13.10 16.86
C LEU A 160 -16.70 13.09 17.87
N SER A 161 -15.47 13.28 17.38
CA SER A 161 -14.28 13.37 18.21
C SER A 161 -14.31 14.57 19.16
N MET A 162 -14.75 15.75 18.69
CA MET A 162 -14.90 16.95 19.51
C MET A 162 -15.96 16.79 20.61
N MET A 163 -17.01 16.01 20.36
CA MET A 163 -18.03 15.65 21.35
C MET A 163 -17.56 14.60 22.37
N GLY A 164 -16.31 14.16 22.29
CA GLY A 164 -15.72 13.20 23.24
C GLY A 164 -15.99 11.73 22.90
N ILE A 165 -16.53 11.44 21.72
CA ILE A 165 -16.73 10.06 21.25
C ILE A 165 -15.36 9.49 20.84
N LYS A 166 -15.02 8.33 21.41
CA LYS A 166 -13.78 7.60 21.10
C LYS A 166 -13.94 6.85 19.78
N LEU A 167 -13.01 7.05 18.85
CA LEU A 167 -13.11 6.52 17.49
C LEU A 167 -12.17 5.33 17.30
N TRP A 168 -12.72 4.21 16.83
CA TRP A 168 -11.97 3.00 16.54
C TRP A 168 -12.19 2.60 15.07
N VAL A 169 -11.11 2.47 14.31
CA VAL A 169 -11.13 2.02 12.92
C VAL A 169 -10.71 0.56 12.88
N LEU A 170 -11.63 -0.33 12.55
CA LEU A 170 -11.41 -1.78 12.48
C LEU A 170 -11.50 -2.26 11.03
N THR A 171 -10.37 -2.37 10.33
CA THR A 171 -10.34 -2.77 8.91
C THR A 171 -9.69 -4.15 8.68
N GLY A 172 -10.18 -4.85 7.66
CA GLY A 172 -9.55 -6.06 7.10
C GLY A 172 -8.32 -5.76 6.24
N ASP A 173 -8.08 -4.49 5.90
CA ASP A 173 -6.99 -4.07 5.03
C ASP A 173 -5.61 -4.19 5.66
N LYS A 174 -4.59 -3.98 4.84
CA LYS A 174 -3.19 -3.90 5.27
C LYS A 174 -2.96 -2.65 6.12
N HIS A 175 -1.91 -2.72 6.94
CA HIS A 175 -1.47 -1.65 7.83
C HIS A 175 -1.35 -0.30 7.11
N GLU A 176 -0.71 -0.26 5.94
CA GLU A 176 -0.46 0.99 5.22
C GLU A 176 -1.76 1.67 4.81
N THR A 177 -2.74 0.89 4.33
CA THR A 177 -4.06 1.35 3.89
C THR A 177 -4.87 1.85 5.08
N ALA A 178 -4.92 1.08 6.16
CA ALA A 178 -5.60 1.46 7.41
C ALA A 178 -5.11 2.81 7.95
N VAL A 179 -3.79 3.00 8.00
CA VAL A 179 -3.17 4.26 8.44
C VAL A 179 -3.44 5.40 7.47
N SER A 180 -3.45 5.14 6.15
CA SER A 180 -3.74 6.15 5.14
C SER A 180 -5.18 6.64 5.23
N ILE A 181 -6.15 5.74 5.40
CA ILE A 181 -7.57 6.06 5.57
C ILE A 181 -7.76 6.84 6.86
N ALA A 182 -7.21 6.36 7.98
CA ALA A 182 -7.34 7.04 9.27
C ALA A 182 -6.76 8.47 9.29
N LYS A 183 -5.73 8.73 8.48
CA LYS A 183 -5.21 10.10 8.26
C LYS A 183 -6.11 10.95 7.37
N SER A 184 -6.82 10.32 6.43
CA SER A 184 -7.71 11.03 5.49
C SER A 184 -9.06 11.36 6.12
N THR A 185 -9.48 10.59 7.13
CA THR A 185 -10.74 10.79 7.88
C THR A 185 -10.59 11.64 9.14
N ASP A 186 -9.44 12.27 9.35
CA ASP A 186 -9.08 13.03 10.57
C ASP A 186 -9.19 12.26 11.89
N VAL A 187 -9.29 10.93 11.83
CA VAL A 187 -9.16 10.04 12.99
C VAL A 187 -7.74 10.11 13.56
N ILE A 188 -6.74 10.31 12.69
CA ILE A 188 -5.36 10.62 13.05
C ILE A 188 -5.01 11.99 12.48
N THR A 189 -4.91 12.99 13.34
CA THR A 189 -4.47 14.32 12.91
C THR A 189 -2.93 14.39 12.80
N PRO A 190 -2.38 15.28 11.95
CA PRO A 190 -0.93 15.45 11.81
C PRO A 190 -0.21 15.81 13.11
N GLU A 191 -0.88 16.55 14.00
CA GLU A 191 -0.33 16.96 15.30
C GLU A 191 -0.01 15.77 16.21
N TRP A 192 -0.79 14.69 16.11
CA TRP A 192 -0.68 13.51 16.97
C TRP A 192 0.37 12.50 16.48
N GLN A 193 0.96 12.71 15.29
CA GLN A 193 2.04 11.84 14.78
C GLN A 193 3.26 11.79 15.69
N LYS A 194 3.49 12.82 16.51
CA LYS A 194 4.58 12.85 17.50
C LYS A 194 4.35 11.93 18.70
N SER A 195 3.11 11.44 18.90
CA SER A 195 2.70 10.63 20.06
C SER A 195 2.08 9.29 19.65
N SER A 196 2.47 8.75 18.49
CA SER A 196 2.01 7.44 18.04
C SER A 196 2.70 6.30 18.80
N LYS A 197 1.93 5.35 19.35
CA LYS A 197 2.49 4.09 19.88
C LYS A 197 2.03 2.93 19.00
N PHE A 198 3.01 2.20 18.47
CA PHE A 198 2.80 1.08 17.55
C PHE A 198 3.00 -0.25 18.27
N TYR A 199 1.96 -1.08 18.35
CA TYR A 199 2.03 -2.38 19.03
C TYR A 199 1.96 -3.51 18.03
N ARG A 200 3.10 -4.16 17.83
CA ARG A 200 3.30 -5.21 16.82
C ARG A 200 3.37 -6.63 17.41
N ARG A 201 3.53 -6.77 18.73
CA ARG A 201 3.76 -8.04 19.43
C ARG A 201 3.06 -8.08 20.79
N PRO A 202 2.71 -9.27 21.30
CA PRO A 202 2.19 -9.43 22.66
C PRO A 202 3.18 -8.87 23.68
N PHE A 203 2.67 -8.27 24.75
CA PHE A 203 3.45 -7.68 25.84
C PHE A 203 4.30 -8.74 26.54
N ARG A 204 5.49 -9.02 26.00
CA ARG A 204 6.53 -9.77 26.73
C ARG A 204 7.36 -8.77 27.51
N ASN A 205 7.07 -8.67 28.82
CA ASN A 205 7.91 -8.11 29.88
C ASN A 205 8.97 -7.08 29.44
N SER A 206 8.56 -5.93 28.92
CA SER A 206 9.42 -4.75 28.90
C SER A 206 9.29 -4.01 30.23
N ARG A 207 9.94 -4.54 31.27
CA ARG A 207 10.37 -3.74 32.42
C ARG A 207 11.45 -2.76 31.93
N GLN A 208 11.02 -1.59 31.46
CA GLN A 208 11.75 -0.33 31.25
C GLN A 208 10.86 0.49 30.31
N SER A 209 10.03 1.40 30.78
CA SER A 209 10.49 2.68 31.33
C SER A 209 9.40 3.22 32.25
N GLN A 210 9.69 3.33 33.55
CA GLN A 210 9.02 4.30 34.39
C GLN A 210 9.47 5.67 33.90
N ASP A 211 8.68 6.30 33.05
CA ASP A 211 8.80 7.74 32.87
C ASP A 211 7.78 8.43 33.77
N LYS A 212 8.32 9.37 34.53
CA LYS A 212 7.69 10.08 35.64
C LYS A 212 6.54 10.94 35.14
N SER A 213 5.50 11.06 35.98
CA SER A 213 4.41 12.06 35.95
C SER A 213 4.44 13.06 34.79
N MET A 214 3.51 12.95 33.84
CA MET A 214 3.15 14.09 32.99
C MET A 214 1.73 13.95 32.44
N ASN A 215 1.04 15.08 32.45
CA ASN A 215 -0.36 15.28 32.12
C ASN A 215 -0.88 14.46 30.92
N VAL A 216 -2.04 13.84 31.14
CA VAL A 216 -3.07 13.45 30.18
C VAL A 216 -2.66 13.56 28.70
N HIS A 217 -2.19 12.46 28.11
CA HIS A 217 -2.01 12.37 26.66
C HIS A 217 -3.37 12.31 25.94
N LEU A 218 -4.10 13.43 25.90
CA LEU A 218 -5.33 13.62 25.11
C LEU A 218 -5.10 13.54 23.58
N HIS A 219 -3.85 13.35 23.15
CA HIS A 219 -3.38 13.45 21.77
C HIS A 219 -2.61 12.20 21.27
N ALA A 220 -2.78 11.04 21.90
CA ALA A 220 -2.18 9.79 21.44
C ALA A 220 -3.16 8.97 20.57
N PHE A 221 -2.63 8.24 19.59
CA PHE A 221 -3.36 7.20 18.86
C PHE A 221 -2.58 5.88 18.88
N PHE A 222 -3.31 4.76 18.79
CA PHE A 222 -2.73 3.42 18.75
C PHE A 222 -2.98 2.75 17.40
N VAL A 223 -1.99 2.00 16.92
CA VAL A 223 -2.14 1.10 15.77
C VAL A 223 -1.80 -0.31 16.21
N LEU A 224 -2.78 -1.22 16.10
CA LEU A 224 -2.72 -2.57 16.65
C LEU A 224 -2.69 -3.62 15.52
N SER A 225 -1.72 -4.54 15.60
CA SER A 225 -1.69 -5.73 14.74
C SER A 225 -2.70 -6.80 15.21
N PRO A 226 -3.09 -7.75 14.34
CA PRO A 226 -3.95 -8.87 14.73
C PRO A 226 -3.42 -9.64 15.95
N ASP A 227 -2.13 -9.96 15.98
CA ASP A 227 -1.52 -10.70 17.09
C ASP A 227 -1.59 -9.94 18.42
N ALA A 228 -1.34 -8.63 18.39
CA ALA A 228 -1.46 -7.78 19.57
C ALA A 228 -2.91 -7.72 20.05
N LEU A 229 -3.87 -7.69 19.12
CA LEU A 229 -5.28 -7.63 19.45
C LEU A 229 -5.82 -8.95 19.99
N ILE A 230 -5.41 -10.09 19.43
CA ILE A 230 -5.74 -11.42 19.96
C ILE A 230 -5.26 -11.51 21.41
N TYR A 231 -3.99 -11.17 21.64
CA TYR A 231 -3.41 -11.19 22.98
C TYR A 231 -4.15 -10.28 23.95
N THR A 232 -4.41 -9.03 23.54
CA THR A 232 -5.05 -8.05 24.43
C THR A 232 -6.53 -8.32 24.64
N THR A 233 -7.23 -8.97 23.72
CA THR A 233 -8.64 -9.36 23.92
C THR A 233 -8.81 -10.64 24.75
N GLU A 234 -7.81 -11.54 24.74
CA GLU A 234 -7.89 -12.84 25.41
C GLU A 234 -7.18 -12.88 26.77
N GLN A 235 -5.97 -12.35 26.82
CA GLN A 235 -5.08 -12.51 27.97
C GLN A 235 -5.16 -11.31 28.91
N VAL A 236 -5.27 -10.09 28.35
CA VAL A 236 -5.21 -8.83 29.11
C VAL A 236 -6.28 -7.80 28.67
N PRO A 237 -7.58 -8.13 28.70
CA PRO A 237 -8.67 -7.26 28.22
C PRO A 237 -8.72 -5.88 28.89
N LEU A 238 -8.34 -5.79 30.16
CA LEU A 238 -8.28 -4.51 30.88
C LEU A 238 -7.21 -3.57 30.33
N GLU A 239 -6.13 -4.10 29.74
CA GLU A 239 -5.10 -3.29 29.12
C GLU A 239 -5.61 -2.68 27.80
N LEU A 240 -6.39 -3.42 27.01
CA LEU A 240 -7.04 -2.91 25.81
C LEU A 240 -7.98 -1.73 26.14
N VAL A 241 -8.76 -1.88 27.21
CA VAL A 241 -9.66 -0.83 27.71
C VAL A 241 -8.88 0.41 28.13
N LYS A 242 -7.80 0.22 28.90
CA LYS A 242 -6.93 1.31 29.32
C LYS A 242 -6.31 2.06 28.14
N MET A 243 -5.88 1.34 27.10
CA MET A 243 -5.43 1.97 25.85
C MET A 243 -6.54 2.80 25.22
N GLY A 244 -7.75 2.25 25.10
CA GLY A 244 -8.93 2.95 24.58
C GLY A 244 -9.25 4.26 25.31
N ASP A 245 -9.18 4.25 26.64
CA ASP A 245 -9.45 5.45 27.44
C ASP A 245 -8.32 6.50 27.31
N GLN A 246 -7.07 6.04 27.21
CA GLN A 246 -5.87 6.90 27.14
C GLN A 246 -5.55 7.45 25.74
N CYS A 247 -6.28 7.03 24.70
CA CYS A 247 -6.08 7.54 23.34
C CYS A 247 -7.29 8.32 22.85
N ARG A 248 -7.08 9.07 21.77
CA ARG A 248 -8.17 9.68 21.01
C ARG A 248 -8.77 8.70 20.00
N SER A 249 -7.90 7.89 19.38
CA SER A 249 -8.31 6.91 18.38
C SER A 249 -7.43 5.65 18.38
N VAL A 250 -8.02 4.55 17.91
CA VAL A 250 -7.33 3.26 17.69
C VAL A 250 -7.57 2.80 16.27
N VAL A 251 -6.53 2.30 15.60
CA VAL A 251 -6.60 1.71 14.27
C VAL A 251 -6.15 0.25 14.33
N CYS A 252 -7.03 -0.66 13.98
CA CYS A 252 -6.75 -2.08 13.85
C CYS A 252 -6.80 -2.48 12.37
N PHE A 253 -5.83 -3.26 11.93
CA PHE A 253 -5.70 -3.70 10.53
C PHE A 253 -5.66 -5.22 10.44
N ARG A 254 -5.96 -5.79 9.26
CA ARG A 254 -6.03 -7.25 9.02
C ARG A 254 -6.99 -7.98 9.96
N MET A 255 -8.11 -7.33 10.28
CA MET A 255 -9.13 -7.85 11.19
C MET A 255 -10.02 -8.89 10.53
N SER A 256 -10.23 -10.04 11.18
CA SER A 256 -11.32 -10.96 10.84
C SER A 256 -12.65 -10.49 11.47
N PRO A 257 -13.81 -10.89 10.92
CA PRO A 257 -15.11 -10.51 11.48
C PRO A 257 -15.25 -10.86 12.96
N PHE A 258 -14.80 -12.06 13.34
CA PHE A 258 -14.78 -12.52 14.72
C PHE A 258 -13.94 -11.62 15.64
N LEU A 259 -12.77 -11.14 15.19
CA LEU A 259 -11.96 -10.24 16.00
C LEU A 259 -12.61 -8.87 16.15
N LYS A 260 -13.33 -8.38 15.14
CA LYS A 260 -14.06 -7.11 15.27
C LYS A 260 -15.15 -7.20 16.33
N SER A 261 -15.98 -8.25 16.30
CA SER A 261 -17.03 -8.44 17.31
C SER A 261 -16.44 -8.59 18.70
N LYS A 262 -15.36 -9.37 18.84
CA LYS A 262 -14.65 -9.57 20.11
C LYS A 262 -14.12 -8.28 20.72
N VAL A 263 -13.59 -7.35 19.91
CA VAL A 263 -13.18 -6.02 20.42
C VAL A 263 -14.37 -5.26 20.99
N VAL A 264 -15.49 -5.24 20.27
CA VAL A 264 -16.72 -4.56 20.72
C VAL A 264 -17.22 -5.17 22.02
N ASP A 265 -17.23 -6.49 22.14
CA ASP A 265 -17.68 -7.22 23.33
C ASP A 265 -16.79 -6.95 24.54
N VAL A 266 -15.46 -6.95 24.36
CA VAL A 266 -14.50 -6.62 25.42
C VAL A 266 -14.71 -5.18 25.89
N MET A 267 -14.82 -4.22 24.97
CA MET A 267 -15.02 -2.81 25.31
C MET A 267 -16.35 -2.61 26.04
N ARG A 268 -17.45 -3.21 25.55
CA ARG A 268 -18.78 -3.09 26.16
C ARG A 268 -18.82 -3.70 27.56
N SER A 269 -18.29 -4.91 27.73
CA SER A 269 -18.36 -5.66 29.00
C SER A 269 -17.53 -5.01 30.11
N ASN A 270 -16.38 -4.42 29.76
CA ASN A 270 -15.45 -3.86 30.74
C ASN A 270 -15.69 -2.37 31.02
N THR A 271 -16.14 -1.58 30.04
CA THR A 271 -16.37 -0.14 30.25
C THR A 271 -17.79 0.19 30.72
N LYS A 272 -18.76 -0.70 30.47
CA LYS A 272 -20.20 -0.45 30.64
C LYS A 272 -20.70 0.81 29.88
N LYS A 273 -19.95 1.29 28.88
CA LYS A 273 -20.34 2.40 28.00
C LYS A 273 -21.16 1.88 26.83
N VAL A 274 -21.93 2.78 26.21
CA VAL A 274 -22.62 2.48 24.96
C VAL A 274 -21.58 2.40 23.83
N CYS A 275 -21.61 1.30 23.07
CA CYS A 275 -20.77 1.11 21.90
C CYS A 275 -21.64 1.15 20.65
N LEU A 276 -21.19 1.88 19.62
CA LEU A 276 -21.80 1.92 18.30
C LEU A 276 -20.83 1.27 17.30
N ALA A 277 -21.32 0.32 16.51
CA ALA A 277 -20.57 -0.27 15.40
C ALA A 277 -21.25 0.13 14.09
N ILE A 278 -20.44 0.64 13.15
CA ILE A 278 -20.87 1.04 11.80
C ILE A 278 -19.93 0.38 10.79
N GLY A 279 -20.50 -0.16 9.72
CA GLY A 279 -19.74 -0.79 8.63
C GLY A 279 -20.68 -1.22 7.51
N ASP A 280 -20.14 -1.38 6.31
CA ASP A 280 -20.82 -2.02 5.19
C ASP A 280 -20.21 -3.41 4.93
N GLY A 281 -21.07 -4.39 4.66
CA GLY A 281 -20.68 -5.78 4.41
C GLY A 281 -20.83 -6.72 5.62
N ALA A 282 -20.42 -7.96 5.41
CA ALA A 282 -20.64 -9.07 6.36
C ALA A 282 -19.60 -9.14 7.50
N ASN A 283 -18.70 -8.16 7.61
CA ASN A 283 -17.43 -8.26 8.35
C ASN A 283 -17.40 -7.48 9.66
#